data_AF-A0A7V1PKN6-F1
#
_entry.id   AF-A0A7V1PKN6-F1
#
_cell.length_a   1.000
_cell.length_b   1.000
_cell.length_c   1.000
_cell.angle_alpha   90.00
_cell.angle_beta   90.00
_cell.angle_gamma   90.00
#
_symmetry.space_group_name_H-M   'P 1'
#
loop_
_entity.id
_entity.type
_entity.pdbx_description
1 polymer ?
#
loop_
_entity_poly.entity_id
_entity_poly.type
_entity_poly.pdbx_seq_one_letter_code
_entity_poly.pdbx_strand_id
1 'polypeptide(L)'
;MSMVSAHFTSLNIDYIFLLIYNSVLHISNGSLVTGALSALFMRVWIIIAVIGYSLITISILILIYSNLKLSEVRRRDKLVFGPLPTPPHNADEKNPRWLRIQNLINSTNINDWRQAIIEADVMLGDILTNRGYQGESIGEQLKYAASSA
;
A
#
# COMPACT_ATOMS: atom_id res chain seq x y z
N MET A 1 -63.03 35.36 45.09
CA MET A 1 -61.57 35.62 45.07
C MET A 1 -60.89 34.28 44.95
N SER A 2 -60.20 34.06 43.82
CA SER A 2 -59.38 32.88 43.44
C SER A 2 -60.15 31.54 43.39
N MET A 3 -59.83 30.53 42.59
CA MET A 3 -58.95 30.30 41.45
C MET A 3 -59.20 28.82 41.15
N VAL A 4 -59.62 28.42 39.94
CA VAL A 4 -59.33 27.05 39.47
C VAL A 4 -58.97 27.14 38.00
N SER A 5 -57.67 27.36 37.81
CA SER A 5 -56.80 26.80 36.77
C SER A 5 -57.49 26.25 35.53
N ALA A 6 -57.16 26.86 34.38
CA ALA A 6 -57.24 26.23 33.08
C ALA A 6 -56.62 24.82 33.16
N HIS A 7 -57.46 23.78 33.16
CA HIS A 7 -56.95 22.42 33.10
C HIS A 7 -56.36 22.24 31.70
N PHE A 8 -55.03 22.36 31.64
CA PHE A 8 -54.23 22.01 30.48
C PHE A 8 -54.82 20.72 29.91
N THR A 9 -55.17 20.72 28.62
CA THR A 9 -55.49 19.51 27.88
C THR A 9 -54.22 18.68 27.90
N SER A 10 -54.03 17.92 28.98
CA SER A 10 -52.82 17.16 29.23
C SER A 10 -52.70 16.15 28.11
N LEU A 11 -51.53 16.15 27.49
CA LEU A 11 -51.20 15.26 26.40
C LEU A 11 -51.47 13.82 26.87
N ASN A 12 -52.52 13.19 26.34
CA ASN A 12 -52.93 11.87 26.79
C ASN A 12 -51.89 10.85 26.28
N ILE A 13 -51.05 10.38 27.20
CA ILE A 13 -49.92 9.49 26.91
C ILE A 13 -50.43 8.16 26.34
N ASP A 14 -51.59 7.68 26.81
CA ASP A 14 -52.22 6.45 26.30
C ASP A 14 -52.64 6.61 24.84
N TYR A 15 -53.12 7.79 24.46
CA TYR A 15 -53.47 8.11 23.07
C TYR A 15 -52.24 8.17 22.17
N ILE A 16 -51.14 8.76 22.63
CA ILE A 16 -49.89 8.81 21.88
C ILE A 16 -49.30 7.41 21.72
N PHE A 17 -49.35 6.59 22.77
CA PHE A 17 -48.87 5.21 22.71
C PHE A 17 -49.69 4.39 21.72
N LEU A 18 -51.02 4.54 21.73
CA LEU A 18 -51.91 3.86 20.79
C LEU A 18 -51.68 4.34 19.34
N LEU A 19 -51.41 5.62 19.13
CA LEU A 19 -51.07 6.17 17.82
C LEU A 19 -49.75 5.61 17.28
N ILE A 20 -48.72 5.52 18.12
CA ILE A 20 -47.43 4.93 17.76
C ILE A 20 -47.59 3.43 17.49
N TYR A 21 -48.29 2.71 18.37
CA TYR A 21 -48.55 1.27 18.23
C TYR A 21 -49.28 0.95 16.92
N ASN A 22 -50.38 1.66 16.64
CA ASN A 22 -51.13 1.48 15.39
C ASN A 22 -50.32 1.91 14.16
N SER A 23 -49.44 2.90 14.29
CA SER A 23 -48.54 3.30 13.18
C SER A 23 -47.51 2.21 12.91
N VAL A 24 -46.89 1.64 13.96
CA VAL A 24 -45.93 0.52 13.84
C VAL A 24 -46.62 -0.73 13.27
N LEU A 25 -47.86 -1.01 13.67
CA LEU A 25 -48.65 -2.12 13.15
C LEU A 25 -49.09 -1.92 11.70
N HIS A 26 -49.39 -0.68 11.27
CA HIS A 26 -49.63 -0.38 9.86
C HIS A 26 -48.34 -0.38 9.02
N ILE A 27 -47.19 -0.09 9.63
CA ILE A 27 -45.87 -0.24 9.00
C ILE A 27 -45.54 -1.74 8.83
N SER A 28 -45.87 -2.58 9.82
CA SER A 28 -45.70 -4.04 9.72
C SER A 28 -46.71 -4.68 8.77
N ASN A 29 -47.93 -4.17 8.71
CA ASN A 29 -48.99 -4.57 7.78
C ASN A 29 -48.88 -3.80 6.46
N GLY A 30 -47.66 -3.75 5.89
CA GLY A 30 -47.33 -3.34 4.53
C GLY A 30 -48.20 -2.23 3.93
N SER A 31 -47.98 -0.97 4.32
CA SER A 31 -48.44 0.16 3.52
C SER A 31 -47.89 0.07 2.09
N LEU A 32 -48.74 0.27 1.08
CA LEU A 32 -48.37 0.19 -0.34
C LEU A 32 -47.16 1.08 -0.69
N VAL A 33 -47.02 2.23 0.00
CA VAL A 33 -45.92 3.18 -0.18
C VAL A 33 -44.62 2.67 0.45
N THR A 34 -44.67 2.06 1.64
CA THR A 34 -43.46 1.53 2.31
C THR A 34 -42.95 0.26 1.62
N GLY A 35 -43.85 -0.60 1.12
CA GLY A 35 -43.50 -1.76 0.31
C GLY A 35 -42.82 -1.39 -1.01
N ALA A 36 -43.32 -0.37 -1.71
CA ALA A 36 -42.73 0.12 -2.96
C ALA A 36 -41.30 0.67 -2.75
N LEU A 37 -41.09 1.49 -1.70
CA LEU A 37 -39.77 2.01 -1.36
C LEU A 37 -38.80 0.89 -1.00
N SER A 38 -39.22 -0.07 -0.17
CA SER A 38 -38.41 -1.24 0.22
C SER A 38 -37.95 -2.05 -1.00
N ALA A 39 -38.84 -2.26 -1.98
CA ALA A 39 -38.51 -2.99 -3.20
C ALA A 39 -37.46 -2.25 -4.05
N LEU A 40 -37.50 -0.91 -4.13
CA LEU A 40 -36.48 -0.13 -4.82
C LEU A 40 -35.13 -0.22 -4.12
N PHE A 41 -35.09 -0.10 -2.79
CA PHE A 41 -33.86 -0.28 -2.01
C PHE A 41 -33.23 -1.66 -2.23
N MET A 42 -34.04 -2.71 -2.24
CA MET A 42 -33.55 -4.08 -2.49
C MET A 42 -32.93 -4.21 -3.89
N ARG A 43 -33.56 -3.63 -4.93
CA ARG A 43 -33.00 -3.67 -6.29
C ARG A 43 -31.67 -2.94 -6.40
N VAL A 44 -31.58 -1.73 -5.81
CA VAL A 44 -30.34 -0.95 -5.78
C VAL A 44 -29.24 -1.71 -5.02
N TRP A 45 -29.59 -2.31 -3.88
CA TRP A 45 -28.67 -3.12 -3.08
C TRP A 45 -28.10 -4.29 -3.88
N ILE A 46 -28.93 -5.04 -4.60
CA ILE A 46 -28.49 -6.17 -5.43
C ILE A 46 -27.54 -5.70 -6.53
N ILE A 47 -27.84 -4.59 -7.21
CA ILE A 47 -26.97 -4.06 -8.27
C ILE A 47 -25.59 -3.69 -7.70
N ILE A 48 -25.55 -2.99 -6.56
CA ILE A 48 -24.30 -2.64 -5.87
C ILE A 48 -23.53 -3.90 -5.48
N ALA A 49 -24.20 -4.91 -4.92
CA ALA A 49 -23.58 -6.16 -4.53
C ALA A 49 -22.97 -6.91 -5.74
N VAL A 50 -23.71 -7.03 -6.84
CA VAL A 50 -23.25 -7.69 -8.07
C VAL A 50 -22.01 -6.98 -8.64
N ILE A 51 -22.04 -5.65 -8.70
CA ILE A 51 -20.89 -4.86 -9.16
C ILE A 51 -19.69 -5.11 -8.24
N GLY A 52 -19.89 -5.06 -6.92
CA GLY A 52 -18.83 -5.32 -5.94
C GLY A 52 -18.19 -6.69 -6.11
N TYR A 53 -18.98 -7.76 -6.18
CA TYR A 53 -18.48 -9.11 -6.38
C TYR A 53 -17.78 -9.29 -7.73
N SER A 54 -18.28 -8.66 -8.80
CA SER A 54 -17.62 -8.69 -10.11
C SER A 54 -16.25 -8.01 -10.07
N LEU A 55 -16.13 -6.87 -9.39
CA LEU A 55 -14.87 -6.12 -9.26
C LEU A 55 -13.84 -6.91 -8.46
N ILE A 56 -14.27 -7.57 -7.38
CA ILE A 56 -13.41 -8.45 -6.58
C ILE A 56 -12.88 -9.60 -7.44
N THR A 57 -13.76 -10.25 -8.20
CA THR A 57 -13.39 -11.39 -9.06
C THR A 57 -12.35 -10.97 -10.10
N ILE A 58 -12.55 -9.84 -10.76
CA ILE A 58 -11.60 -9.28 -11.75
C ILE A 58 -10.27 -8.95 -11.07
N SER A 59 -10.30 -8.32 -9.90
CA SER A 59 -9.08 -7.95 -9.15
C SER A 59 -8.25 -9.18 -8.78
N ILE A 60 -8.90 -10.27 -8.35
CA ILE A 60 -8.22 -11.53 -8.03
C ILE A 60 -7.53 -12.12 -9.28
N LEU A 61 -8.22 -12.14 -10.42
CA LEU A 61 -7.63 -12.63 -11.68
C LEU A 61 -6.40 -11.84 -12.09
N ILE A 62 -6.45 -10.50 -11.97
CA ILE A 62 -5.30 -9.62 -12.25
C ILE A 62 -4.14 -9.91 -11.31
N LEU A 63 -4.40 -10.09 -10.00
CA LEU A 63 -3.36 -10.42 -9.03
C LEU A 63 -2.69 -11.75 -9.34
N ILE A 64 -3.47 -12.79 -9.68
CA ILE A 64 -2.92 -14.10 -10.05
C ILE A 64 -2.04 -13.97 -11.30
N TYR A 65 -2.55 -13.32 -12.35
CA TYR A 65 -1.80 -13.10 -13.59
C TYR A 65 -0.48 -12.34 -13.33
N SER A 66 -0.53 -11.28 -12.53
CA SER A 66 0.65 -10.48 -12.18
C SER A 66 1.72 -11.31 -11.46
N ASN A 67 1.33 -12.14 -10.49
CA ASN A 67 2.25 -13.01 -9.78
C ASN A 67 2.89 -14.07 -10.69
N LEU A 68 2.10 -14.68 -11.59
CA LEU A 68 2.60 -15.64 -12.57
C LEU A 68 3.61 -14.98 -13.52
N LYS A 69 3.28 -13.79 -14.04
CA LYS A 69 4.15 -13.05 -14.95
C LYS A 69 5.47 -12.66 -14.27
N LEU A 70 5.41 -12.25 -13.00
CA LEU A 70 6.60 -11.93 -12.23
C LEU A 70 7.52 -13.13 -12.04
N SER A 71 6.95 -14.32 -11.83
CA SER A 71 7.72 -15.56 -11.74
C SER A 71 8.40 -15.92 -13.06
N GLU A 72 7.72 -15.69 -14.19
CA GLU A 72 8.29 -15.93 -15.52
C GLU A 72 9.47 -15.00 -15.81
N VAL A 73 9.37 -13.71 -15.45
CA VAL A 73 10.49 -12.77 -15.56
C VAL A 73 11.66 -13.24 -14.70
N ARG A 74 11.42 -13.60 -13.43
CA ARG A 74 12.47 -14.09 -12.52
C ARG A 74 13.13 -15.38 -13.02
N ARG A 75 12.39 -16.25 -13.73
CA ARG A 75 12.94 -17.46 -14.35
C ARG A 75 13.89 -17.10 -15.49
N ARG A 76 13.55 -16.12 -16.31
CA ARG A 76 14.42 -15.61 -17.38
C ARG A 76 15.70 -14.99 -16.81
N ASP A 77 15.58 -14.21 -15.75
CA ASP A 77 16.73 -13.60 -15.09
C ASP A 77 17.71 -14.66 -14.54
N LYS A 78 17.19 -15.74 -13.94
CA LYS A 78 18.05 -16.85 -13.45
C LYS A 78 18.79 -17.58 -14.56
N LEU A 79 18.19 -17.68 -15.76
CA LEU A 79 18.82 -18.33 -16.91
C LEU A 79 19.92 -17.46 -17.53
N VAL A 80 19.74 -16.13 -17.51
CA VAL A 80 20.71 -15.18 -18.08
C VAL A 80 21.83 -14.83 -17.09
N PHE A 81 21.51 -14.61 -15.82
CA PHE A 81 22.46 -14.12 -14.80
C PHE A 81 22.94 -15.19 -13.82
N GLY A 82 22.44 -16.43 -13.93
CA GLY A 82 22.78 -17.53 -13.02
C GLY A 82 22.26 -17.32 -11.59
N PRO A 83 22.51 -18.27 -10.66
CA PRO A 83 22.28 -18.02 -9.25
C PRO A 83 23.15 -16.85 -8.80
N LEU A 84 22.53 -15.84 -8.17
CA LEU A 84 23.26 -14.77 -7.50
C LEU A 84 24.34 -15.43 -6.62
N PRO A 85 25.60 -14.97 -6.64
CA PRO A 85 26.63 -15.48 -5.74
C PRO A 85 26.08 -15.39 -4.32
N THR A 86 25.82 -16.54 -3.70
CA THR A 86 25.52 -16.57 -2.27
C THR A 86 26.74 -15.96 -1.60
N PRO A 87 26.60 -14.84 -0.86
CA PRO A 87 27.74 -14.27 -0.17
C PRO A 87 28.32 -15.38 0.71
N PRO A 88 29.64 -15.64 0.66
CA PRO A 88 30.25 -16.67 1.46
C PRO A 88 29.85 -16.48 2.92
N HIS A 89 29.67 -17.59 3.65
CA HIS A 89 29.25 -17.63 5.06
C HIS A 89 30.14 -16.80 6.02
N ASN A 90 31.23 -16.23 5.51
CA ASN A 90 32.14 -15.29 6.17
C ASN A 90 31.78 -13.81 5.88
N ALA A 91 30.49 -13.49 5.76
CA ALA A 91 30.01 -12.13 5.48
C ALA A 91 30.28 -11.11 6.63
N ASP A 92 30.95 -11.54 7.70
CA ASP A 92 31.43 -10.68 8.78
C ASP A 92 32.72 -9.93 8.43
N GLU A 93 33.45 -10.31 7.39
CA GLU A 93 34.53 -9.47 6.84
C GLU A 93 33.95 -8.37 5.95
N LYS A 94 33.16 -7.47 6.55
CA LYS A 94 32.86 -6.18 5.90
C LYS A 94 34.19 -5.50 5.61
N ASN A 95 34.42 -5.16 4.33
CA ASN A 95 35.61 -4.44 3.92
C ASN A 95 35.82 -3.22 4.86
N PRO A 96 36.96 -3.12 5.56
CA PRO A 96 37.18 -2.07 6.56
C PRO A 96 37.09 -0.67 5.96
N ARG A 97 37.43 -0.49 4.67
CA ARG A 97 37.25 0.79 3.96
C ARG A 97 35.77 1.12 3.78
N TRP A 98 34.95 0.13 3.45
CA TRP A 98 33.49 0.32 3.35
C TRP A 98 32.87 0.69 4.68
N LEU A 99 33.26 0.02 5.77
CA LEU A 99 32.77 0.34 7.11
C LEU A 99 33.16 1.77 7.52
N ARG A 100 34.38 2.21 7.18
CA ARG A 100 34.83 3.58 7.41
C ARG A 100 33.98 4.61 6.64
N ILE A 101 33.69 4.36 5.36
CA ILE A 101 32.79 5.21 4.56
C ILE A 101 31.40 5.28 5.21
N GLN A 102 30.84 4.14 5.64
CA GLN A 102 29.54 4.12 6.32
C GLN A 102 29.55 4.95 7.61
N ASN A 103 30.61 4.88 8.40
CA ASN A 103 30.75 5.68 9.62
C ASN A 103 30.82 7.18 9.31
N LEU A 104 31.57 7.58 8.26
CA LEU A 104 31.68 8.98 7.84
C LEU A 104 30.36 9.53 7.28
N ILE A 105 29.59 8.71 6.55
CA ILE A 105 28.26 9.13 6.02
C ILE A 105 27.25 9.34 7.13
N ASN A 106 27.31 8.51 8.17
CA ASN A 106 26.40 8.60 9.31
C ASN A 106 26.82 9.66 10.35
N SER A 107 27.95 10.34 10.16
CA SER A 107 28.40 11.42 11.03
C SER A 107 27.54 12.68 10.87
N THR A 108 27.38 13.44 11.93
CA THR A 108 26.64 14.72 11.94
C THR A 108 27.48 15.90 11.41
N ASN A 109 28.78 15.69 11.18
CA ASN A 109 29.68 16.71 10.68
C ASN A 109 29.68 16.77 9.15
N ILE A 110 29.46 17.97 8.59
CA ILE A 110 29.42 18.19 7.14
C ILE A 110 30.76 17.83 6.45
N ASN A 111 31.88 17.97 7.15
CA ASN A 111 33.21 17.68 6.61
C ASN A 111 33.42 16.18 6.43
N ASP A 112 32.88 15.37 7.35
CA ASP A 112 32.98 13.91 7.29
C ASP A 112 32.20 13.36 6.09
N TRP A 113 31.08 13.99 5.74
CA TRP A 113 30.30 13.63 4.56
C TRP A 113 31.07 13.89 3.26
N ARG A 114 31.81 15.01 3.16
CA ARG A 114 32.69 15.29 2.02
C ARG A 114 33.82 14.26 1.93
N GLN A 115 34.41 13.92 3.07
CA GLN A 115 35.45 12.90 3.15
C GLN A 115 34.94 11.52 2.72
N ALA A 116 33.71 11.16 3.11
CA ALA A 116 33.09 9.90 2.71
C ALA A 116 32.93 9.77 1.19
N ILE A 117 32.51 10.85 0.52
CA ILE A 117 32.32 10.86 -0.94
C ILE A 117 33.66 10.67 -1.65
N ILE A 118 34.71 11.38 -1.23
CA ILE A 118 36.05 11.26 -1.82
C ILE A 118 36.58 9.83 -1.64
N GLU A 119 36.41 9.25 -0.45
CA GLU A 119 36.89 7.90 -0.18
C GLU A 119 36.10 6.83 -0.94
N ALA A 120 34.80 7.05 -1.14
CA ALA A 120 33.97 6.18 -1.97
C ALA A 120 34.38 6.23 -3.46
N ASP A 121 34.72 7.41 -3.99
CA ASP A 121 35.17 7.57 -5.37
C ASP A 121 36.52 6.87 -5.62
N VAL A 122 37.47 7.02 -4.69
CA VAL A 122 38.74 6.29 -4.72
C VAL A 122 38.51 4.78 -4.65
N MET A 123 37.65 4.31 -3.74
CA MET A 123 37.32 2.89 -3.62
C MET A 123 36.68 2.33 -4.90
N LEU A 124 35.83 3.11 -5.58
CA LEU A 124 35.24 2.75 -6.86
C LEU A 124 36.29 2.60 -7.95
N GLY A 125 37.20 3.57 -8.08
CA GLY A 125 38.32 3.52 -9.04
C GLY A 125 39.22 2.29 -8.82
N ASP A 126 39.55 1.98 -7.57
CA ASP A 126 40.32 0.78 -7.22
C ASP A 126 39.60 -0.50 -7.67
N ILE A 127 38.28 -0.60 -7.45
CA ILE A 127 37.48 -1.76 -7.87
C ILE A 127 37.45 -1.89 -9.39
N LEU A 128 37.24 -0.79 -10.12
CA LEU A 128 37.19 -0.79 -11.57
C LEU A 128 38.53 -1.20 -12.19
N THR A 129 39.62 -0.68 -11.64
CA THR A 129 40.99 -1.03 -12.04
C THR A 129 41.28 -2.51 -11.77
N ASN A 130 40.92 -3.02 -10.58
CA ASN A 130 41.08 -4.44 -10.22
C ASN A 130 40.26 -5.38 -11.12
N ARG A 131 39.14 -4.91 -11.68
CA ARG A 131 38.32 -5.66 -12.64
C ARG A 131 38.84 -5.58 -14.08
N GLY A 132 39.91 -4.82 -14.33
CA GLY A 132 40.56 -4.72 -15.64
C GLY A 132 39.90 -3.71 -16.59
N TYR A 133 39.01 -2.85 -16.09
CA TYR A 133 38.39 -1.81 -16.91
C TYR A 133 39.40 -0.70 -17.23
N GLN A 134 39.54 -0.39 -18.53
CA GLN A 134 40.50 0.59 -19.04
C GLN A 134 39.87 1.99 -19.07
N GLY A 135 40.65 3.01 -18.71
CA GLY A 135 40.25 4.41 -18.75
C GLY A 135 41.19 5.30 -17.93
N GLU A 136 41.47 6.51 -18.41
CA GLU A 136 42.33 7.50 -17.74
C GLU A 136 41.61 8.15 -16.54
N SER A 137 40.27 8.19 -16.58
CA SER A 137 39.43 8.65 -15.49
C SER A 137 38.39 7.60 -15.07
N ILE A 138 37.88 7.72 -13.83
CA ILE A 138 36.78 6.88 -13.32
C ILE A 138 35.57 6.93 -14.25
N GLY A 139 35.27 8.09 -14.83
CA GLY A 139 34.18 8.25 -15.79
C GLY A 139 34.36 7.41 -17.07
N GLU A 140 35.59 7.30 -17.58
CA GLU A 140 35.90 6.46 -18.72
C GLU A 140 35.81 4.96 -18.38
N GLN A 141 36.33 4.58 -17.22
CA GLN A 141 36.24 3.20 -16.73
C GLN A 141 34.77 2.75 -16.56
N LEU A 142 33.91 3.64 -16.05
CA LEU A 142 32.47 3.38 -15.95
C LEU A 142 31.79 3.27 -17.31
N LYS A 143 32.17 4.12 -18.27
CA LYS A 143 31.65 4.04 -19.64
C LYS A 143 32.02 2.72 -20.31
N TYR A 144 33.25 2.26 -20.11
CA TYR A 144 33.72 0.97 -20.61
C TYR A 144 32.96 -0.20 -19.95
N ALA A 145 32.79 -0.17 -18.62
CA ALA A 145 32.01 -1.17 -17.91
C ALA A 145 30.55 -1.25 -18.39
N ALA A 146 29.94 -0.09 -18.69
CA ALA A 146 28.58 -0.02 -19.21
C ALA A 146 28.44 -0.51 -20.65
N SER A 147 29.48 -0.41 -21.49
CA SER A 147 29.44 -0.90 -22.87
C SER A 147 29.89 -2.37 -23.02
N SER A 148 30.46 -2.97 -21.97
CA SER A 148 30.95 -4.36 -21.97
C SER A 148 30.00 -5.35 -21.28
N ALA A 149 28.88 -4.87 -20.72
CA ALA A 149 27.79 -5.67 -20.14
C ALA A 149 26.64 -5.85 -21.14
#